data_AF-R4JIE1-F1
#
_entry.id   AF-R4JIE1-F1
#
_cell.length_a   1.000
_cell.length_b   1.000
_cell.length_c   1.000
_cell.angle_alpha   90.00
_cell.angle_beta   90.00
_cell.angle_gamma   90.00
#
_symmetry.space_group_name_H-M   'P 1'
#
loop_
_entity.id
_entity.type
_entity.pdbx_description
1 polymer ?
#
loop_
_entity_poly.entity_id
_entity_poly.type
_entity_poly.pdbx_seq_one_letter_code
_entity_poly.pdbx_strand_id
1 'polypeptide(L)'
;MSGETMDNLVWKDLWYTAQTVKVYELCCTRYSNKMKRRNRIYEWIIIALPLIGAALYKLNPLFTLIASILTGLEAILEKFKPFLTQSEKELSELRVLQGKFAEILSDIEDGILSFRVDSATDSDLKTLLTKKKKQISKLSPLLDSIVRKVPDNEHLNDEALNYLNSKYNV
;
A
#
# COMPACT_ATOMS: atom_id res chain seq x y z
N MET A 1 -4.88 -40.58 -12.12
CA MET A 1 -3.95 -39.79 -11.29
C MET A 1 -2.80 -39.38 -12.19
N SER A 2 -2.99 -38.33 -12.99
CA SER A 2 -1.97 -37.84 -13.92
C SER A 2 -1.01 -36.96 -13.14
N GLY A 3 0.29 -37.28 -13.20
CA GLY A 3 1.34 -36.58 -12.48
C GLY A 3 1.34 -35.09 -12.81
N GLU A 4 1.20 -34.27 -11.77
CA GLU A 4 1.69 -32.90 -11.81
C GLU A 4 3.20 -33.00 -12.04
N THR A 5 3.67 -32.67 -13.25
CA THR A 5 5.10 -32.54 -13.54
C THR A 5 5.67 -31.47 -12.60
N MET A 6 6.87 -31.69 -12.08
CA MET A 6 7.50 -30.82 -11.06
C MET A 6 7.54 -29.34 -11.50
N ASP A 7 7.60 -29.09 -12.80
CA ASP A 7 7.52 -27.80 -13.48
C ASP A 7 6.22 -27.04 -13.16
N ASN A 8 5.06 -27.73 -13.08
CA ASN A 8 3.78 -27.12 -12.75
C ASN A 8 3.73 -26.61 -11.30
N LEU A 9 4.42 -27.29 -10.38
CA LEU A 9 4.50 -26.89 -8.98
C LEU A 9 5.41 -25.66 -8.80
N VAL A 10 6.57 -25.65 -9.47
CA VAL A 10 7.49 -24.49 -9.45
C VAL A 10 6.81 -23.28 -10.08
N TRP A 11 6.14 -23.46 -11.22
CA TRP A 11 5.38 -22.42 -11.89
C TRP A 11 4.27 -21.84 -10.99
N LYS A 12 3.46 -22.69 -10.36
CA LYS A 12 2.39 -22.27 -9.46
C LYS A 12 2.92 -21.50 -8.25
N ASP A 13 4.04 -21.95 -7.67
CA ASP A 13 4.66 -21.28 -6.53
C ASP A 13 5.25 -19.92 -6.92
N LEU A 14 5.82 -19.82 -8.12
CA LEU A 14 6.35 -18.58 -8.68
C LEU A 14 5.22 -17.57 -8.94
N TRP A 15 4.14 -18.02 -9.57
CA TRP A 15 2.95 -17.21 -9.83
C TRP A 15 2.30 -16.70 -8.54
N TYR A 16 2.12 -17.57 -7.55
CA TYR A 16 1.57 -17.20 -6.26
C TYR A 16 2.46 -16.19 -5.52
N THR A 17 3.78 -16.35 -5.60
CA THR A 17 4.73 -15.40 -5.01
C THR A 17 4.65 -14.05 -5.72
N ALA A 18 4.57 -14.02 -7.05
CA ALA A 18 4.38 -12.78 -7.82
C ALA A 18 3.08 -12.06 -7.42
N GLN A 19 1.97 -12.79 -7.32
CA GLN A 19 0.68 -12.24 -6.91
C GLN A 19 0.77 -11.65 -5.50
N THR A 20 1.35 -12.39 -4.55
CA THR A 20 1.51 -11.94 -3.17
C THR A 20 2.34 -10.65 -3.08
N VAL A 21 3.45 -10.56 -3.80
CA VAL A 21 4.28 -9.34 -3.84
C VAL A 21 3.51 -8.18 -4.44
N LYS A 22 2.73 -8.41 -5.50
CA LYS A 22 1.90 -7.37 -6.12
C LYS A 22 0.82 -6.84 -5.18
N VAL A 23 0.20 -7.72 -4.39
CA VAL A 23 -0.77 -7.34 -3.35
C VAL A 23 -0.11 -6.43 -2.31
N TYR A 24 1.10 -6.76 -1.85
CA TYR A 24 1.83 -5.90 -0.90
C TYR A 24 2.20 -4.54 -1.50
N GLU A 25 2.64 -4.50 -2.76
CA GLU A 25 2.92 -3.24 -3.46
C GLU A 25 1.65 -2.35 -3.55
N LEU A 26 0.53 -2.92 -3.98
CA LEU A 26 -0.75 -2.22 -4.09
C LEU A 26 -1.29 -1.78 -2.72
N CYS A 27 -1.10 -2.60 -1.69
CA CYS A 27 -1.44 -2.27 -0.31
C CYS A 27 -0.71 -0.99 0.13
N CYS A 28 0.61 -0.92 -0.07
CA CYS A 28 1.42 0.27 0.21
C CYS A 28 0.88 1.50 -0.54
N THR A 29 0.61 1.37 -1.84
CA THR A 29 0.14 2.50 -2.66
C THR A 29 -1.22 3.02 -2.21
N ARG A 30 -2.21 2.12 -2.07
CA ARG A 30 -3.57 2.51 -1.67
C ARG A 30 -3.60 3.10 -0.28
N TYR A 31 -2.87 2.49 0.67
CA TYR A 31 -2.79 2.98 2.03
C TYR A 31 -2.11 4.37 2.08
N SER A 32 -0.98 4.56 1.39
CA SER A 32 -0.29 5.86 1.32
C SER A 32 -1.21 6.94 0.75
N ASN A 33 -1.92 6.65 -0.34
CA ASN A 33 -2.85 7.59 -0.97
C ASN A 33 -4.02 7.94 -0.06
N LYS A 34 -4.59 6.94 0.63
CA LYS A 34 -5.68 7.14 1.59
C LYS A 34 -5.23 8.03 2.75
N MET A 35 -4.06 7.79 3.32
CA MET A 35 -3.53 8.60 4.42
C MET A 35 -3.17 10.02 3.97
N LYS A 36 -2.52 10.20 2.81
CA LYS A 36 -2.26 11.54 2.24
C LYS A 36 -3.54 12.32 1.97
N ARG A 37 -4.61 11.65 1.53
CA ARG A 37 -5.93 12.29 1.37
C ARG A 37 -6.50 12.74 2.71
N ARG A 38 -6.40 11.91 3.77
CA ARG A 38 -6.84 12.29 5.12
C ARG A 38 -6.04 13.47 5.68
N ASN A 39 -4.72 13.47 5.51
CA ASN A 39 -3.86 14.57 5.96
C ASN A 39 -4.27 15.89 5.28
N ARG A 40 -4.44 15.88 3.95
CA ARG A 40 -4.92 17.07 3.21
C ARG A 40 -6.29 17.53 3.67
N ILE A 41 -7.26 16.62 3.82
CA ILE A 41 -8.62 16.98 4.29
C ILE A 41 -8.56 17.63 5.67
N TYR A 42 -7.73 17.11 6.57
CA TYR A 42 -7.55 17.66 7.91
C TYR A 42 -6.99 19.09 7.86
N GLU A 43 -5.94 19.33 7.06
CA GLU A 43 -5.38 20.68 6.84
C GLU A 43 -6.41 21.65 6.26
N TRP A 44 -7.18 21.19 5.25
CA TRP A 44 -8.24 22.00 4.66
C TRP A 44 -9.35 22.35 5.66
N ILE A 45 -9.74 21.42 6.55
CA ILE A 45 -10.75 21.68 7.58
C ILE A 45 -10.25 22.76 8.54
N ILE A 46 -9.00 22.66 9.00
CA ILE A 46 -8.38 23.65 9.90
C ILE A 46 -8.40 25.05 9.27
N ILE A 47 -8.05 25.17 8.00
CA ILE A 47 -7.99 26.46 7.30
C ILE A 47 -9.39 27.00 6.99
N ALA A 48 -10.32 26.13 6.57
CA ALA A 48 -11.65 26.54 6.14
C ALA A 48 -12.54 26.98 7.31
N LEU A 49 -12.40 26.37 8.50
CA LEU A 49 -13.21 26.68 9.67
C LEU A 49 -13.19 28.16 10.08
N PRO A 50 -12.02 28.80 10.31
CA PRO A 50 -11.96 30.21 10.68
C PRO A 50 -12.39 31.12 9.52
N LEU A 51 -12.11 30.74 8.27
CA LEU A 51 -12.55 31.47 7.07
C LEU A 51 -14.07 31.52 6.96
N ILE A 52 -14.74 30.38 7.14
CA ILE A 52 -16.20 30.28 7.14
C ILE A 52 -16.78 31.05 8.33
N GLY A 53 -16.19 30.93 9.51
CA GLY A 53 -16.59 31.68 10.69
C GLY A 53 -16.55 33.20 10.49
N ALA A 54 -15.47 33.70 9.88
CA ALA A 54 -15.31 35.12 9.55
C ALA A 54 -16.28 35.59 8.45
N ALA A 55 -16.51 34.77 7.42
CA ALA A 55 -17.45 35.11 6.35
C ALA A 55 -18.91 35.16 6.85
N LEU A 56 -19.28 34.25 7.74
CA LEU A 56 -20.63 34.16 8.33
C LEU A 56 -20.88 35.18 9.45
N TYR A 57 -19.86 35.91 9.90
CA TYR A 57 -20.00 37.01 10.87
C TYR A 57 -21.10 38.00 10.48
N LYS A 58 -21.18 38.33 9.18
CA LYS A 58 -22.16 39.27 8.65
C LYS A 58 -23.62 38.79 8.78
N LEU A 59 -23.85 37.48 8.89
CA LEU A 59 -25.18 36.90 9.02
C LEU A 59 -25.57 36.71 10.48
N ASN A 60 -24.64 36.26 11.32
CA ASN A 60 -24.87 36.14 12.75
C ASN A 60 -23.54 36.16 13.53
N PRO A 61 -23.37 37.05 14.52
CA PRO A 61 -22.15 37.11 15.33
C PRO A 61 -21.87 35.84 16.13
N LEU A 62 -22.88 34.99 16.35
CA LEU A 62 -22.70 33.68 17.01
C LEU A 62 -21.81 32.72 16.20
N PHE A 63 -21.77 32.82 14.87
CA PHE A 63 -20.95 31.93 14.04
C PHE A 63 -19.45 32.12 14.27
N THR A 64 -19.02 33.37 14.47
CA THR A 64 -17.65 33.72 14.86
C THR A 64 -17.27 33.17 16.22
N LEU A 65 -18.22 33.17 17.17
CA LEU A 65 -18.01 32.64 18.50
C LEU A 65 -17.84 31.12 18.45
N ILE A 66 -18.70 30.43 17.70
CA ILE A 66 -18.58 28.98 17.44
C ILE A 66 -17.27 28.65 16.73
N ALA A 67 -16.89 29.41 15.71
CA ALA A 67 -15.64 29.22 15.00
C ALA A 67 -14.43 29.41 15.93
N SER A 68 -14.44 30.43 16.79
CA SER A 68 -13.38 30.67 17.78
C SER A 68 -13.26 29.55 18.81
N ILE A 69 -14.39 28.97 19.24
CA ILE A 69 -14.43 27.83 20.14
C ILE A 69 -13.87 26.58 19.43
N LEU A 70 -14.25 26.33 18.18
CA LEU A 70 -13.70 25.20 17.42
C LEU A 70 -12.21 25.36 17.12
N THR A 71 -11.71 26.56 16.82
CA THR A 71 -10.27 26.81 16.71
C THR A 71 -9.56 26.69 18.06
N GLY A 72 -10.21 27.03 19.17
CA GLY A 72 -9.68 26.75 20.51
C GLY A 72 -9.58 25.25 20.82
N LEU A 73 -10.52 24.46 20.29
CA LEU A 73 -10.49 22.98 20.35
C LEU A 73 -9.44 22.37 19.40
N GLU A 74 -8.82 23.15 18.53
CA GLU A 74 -7.73 22.69 17.66
C GLU A 74 -6.56 22.13 18.48
N ALA A 75 -6.25 22.72 19.64
CA ALA A 75 -5.25 22.21 20.57
C ALA A 75 -5.57 20.79 21.12
N ILE A 76 -6.85 20.43 21.17
CA ILE A 76 -7.29 19.08 21.53
C ILE A 76 -7.21 18.15 20.31
N LEU A 77 -7.61 18.64 19.13
CA LEU A 77 -7.48 17.93 17.86
C LEU A 77 -6.01 17.60 17.52
N GLU A 78 -5.05 18.47 17.87
CA GLU A 78 -3.61 18.20 17.75
C GLU A 78 -3.19 16.95 18.53
N LYS A 79 -3.81 16.67 19.67
CA LYS A 79 -3.56 15.44 20.44
C LYS A 79 -4.16 14.19 19.77
N PHE A 80 -5.22 14.34 18.98
CA PHE A 80 -5.83 13.27 18.20
C PHE A 80 -5.23 13.09 16.80
N LYS A 81 -4.48 14.09 16.32
CA LYS A 81 -3.73 14.06 15.05
C LYS A 81 -2.93 12.78 14.85
N PRO A 82 -2.11 12.27 15.81
CA PRO A 82 -1.34 11.04 15.59
C PRO A 82 -2.22 9.78 15.45
N PHE A 83 -3.48 9.80 15.91
CA PHE A 83 -4.40 8.67 15.73
C PHE A 83 -5.13 8.73 14.38
N LEU A 84 -5.43 9.93 13.89
CA LEU A 84 -6.22 10.15 12.67
C LEU A 84 -5.36 10.28 11.41
N THR A 85 -4.15 10.82 11.56
CA THR A 85 -3.19 11.10 10.51
C THR A 85 -1.89 10.38 10.79
N GLN A 86 -1.22 9.93 9.73
CA GLN A 86 0.09 9.31 9.84
C GLN A 86 1.17 10.31 9.45
N SER A 87 2.31 10.23 10.13
CA SER A 87 3.42 11.15 9.89
C SER A 87 3.96 11.00 8.45
N GLU A 88 4.45 12.10 7.87
CA GLU A 88 5.06 12.03 6.54
C GLU A 88 6.30 11.13 6.49
N LYS A 89 7.02 11.00 7.62
CA LYS A 89 8.16 10.10 7.76
C LYS A 89 7.73 8.64 7.57
N GLU A 90 6.71 8.17 8.28
CA GLU A 90 6.16 6.82 8.12
C GLU A 90 5.62 6.59 6.69
N LEU A 91 4.99 7.60 6.08
CA LEU A 91 4.52 7.52 4.69
C LEU A 91 5.68 7.45 3.67
N SER A 92 6.82 8.08 3.97
CA SER A 92 8.02 8.01 3.16
C SER A 92 8.70 6.64 3.27
N GLU A 93 8.74 6.06 4.48
CA GLU A 93 9.23 4.70 4.72
C GLU A 93 8.38 3.67 3.97
N LEU A 94 7.05 3.84 3.98
CA LEU A 94 6.15 3.00 3.20
C LEU A 94 6.41 3.09 1.69
N ARG A 95 6.81 4.27 1.18
CA ARG A 95 7.18 4.45 -0.23
C ARG A 95 8.49 3.73 -0.57
N VAL A 96 9.47 3.76 0.34
CA VAL A 96 10.71 2.97 0.19
C VAL A 96 10.37 1.48 0.19
N LEU A 97 9.47 1.05 1.07
CA LEU A 97 9.01 -0.33 1.14
C LEU A 97 8.28 -0.77 -0.14
N GLN A 98 7.42 0.09 -0.69
CA GLN A 98 6.79 -0.11 -1.99
C GLN A 98 7.83 -0.32 -3.10
N GLY A 99 8.88 0.52 -3.15
CA GLY A 99 9.95 0.38 -4.12
C GLY A 99 10.66 -0.97 -4.03
N LYS A 100 10.92 -1.46 -2.81
CA LYS A 100 11.49 -2.79 -2.59
C LYS A 100 10.57 -3.92 -3.06
N PHE A 101 9.26 -3.80 -2.84
CA PHE A 101 8.31 -4.79 -3.37
C PHE A 101 8.25 -4.76 -4.90
N ALA A 102 8.29 -3.58 -5.52
CA ALA A 102 8.34 -3.46 -6.97
C ALA A 102 9.62 -4.05 -7.58
N GLU A 103 10.77 -3.86 -6.93
CA GLU A 103 12.05 -4.48 -7.34
C GLU A 103 11.97 -6.01 -7.25
N ILE A 104 11.46 -6.54 -6.13
CA ILE A 104 11.25 -7.99 -5.96
C ILE A 104 10.28 -8.53 -7.03
N LEU A 105 9.22 -7.78 -7.35
CA LEU A 105 8.28 -8.18 -8.39
C LEU A 105 8.99 -8.24 -9.75
N SER A 106 9.73 -7.20 -10.13
CA SER A 106 10.49 -7.18 -11.39
C SER A 106 11.44 -8.37 -11.50
N ASP A 107 12.16 -8.71 -10.43
CA ASP A 107 13.06 -9.87 -10.43
C ASP A 107 12.32 -11.21 -10.58
N ILE A 108 11.12 -11.32 -10.01
CA ILE A 108 10.27 -12.51 -10.17
C ILE A 108 9.73 -12.57 -11.60
N GLU A 109 9.36 -11.43 -12.18
CA GLU A 109 8.90 -11.33 -13.57
C GLU A 109 10.00 -11.70 -14.57
N ASP A 110 11.25 -11.30 -14.33
CA ASP A 110 12.40 -11.75 -15.11
C ASP A 110 12.61 -13.28 -14.96
N GLY A 111 12.35 -13.82 -13.77
CA GLY A 111 12.27 -15.26 -13.51
C GLY A 111 11.17 -15.96 -14.33
N ILE A 112 9.98 -15.35 -14.42
CA ILE A 112 8.86 -15.86 -15.25
C ILE A 112 9.25 -15.90 -16.73
N LEU A 113 9.86 -14.83 -17.22
CA LEU A 113 10.26 -14.71 -18.62
C LEU A 113 11.35 -15.73 -18.96
N SER A 114 12.37 -15.86 -18.10
CA SER A 114 13.45 -16.85 -18.31
C SER A 114 12.96 -18.30 -18.27
N PHE A 115 11.94 -18.61 -17.44
CA PHE A 115 11.27 -19.92 -17.46
C PHE A 115 10.50 -20.15 -18.77
N ARG A 116 9.78 -19.13 -19.27
CA ARG A 116 9.03 -19.26 -20.55
C ARG A 116 9.92 -19.40 -21.78
N VAL A 117 11.16 -18.90 -21.74
CA VAL A 117 12.12 -18.97 -22.85
C VAL A 117 13.06 -20.18 -22.70
N ASP A 118 12.71 -21.17 -21.85
CA ASP A 118 13.50 -22.38 -21.53
C ASP A 118 14.97 -22.09 -21.19
N SER A 119 15.27 -20.90 -20.70
CA SER A 119 16.63 -20.41 -20.47
C SER A 119 17.11 -20.63 -19.04
N ALA A 120 16.21 -21.04 -18.13
CA ALA A 120 16.49 -21.22 -16.71
C ALA A 120 16.24 -22.66 -16.26
N THR A 121 17.16 -23.22 -15.48
CA THR A 121 16.97 -24.53 -14.84
C THR A 121 16.05 -24.39 -13.63
N ASP A 122 15.23 -25.40 -13.35
CA ASP A 122 14.39 -25.49 -12.13
C ASP A 122 15.14 -25.20 -10.82
N SER A 123 16.42 -25.56 -10.74
CA SER A 123 17.28 -25.27 -9.60
C SER A 123 17.50 -23.78 -9.38
N ASP A 124 17.67 -23.03 -10.48
CA ASP A 124 17.99 -21.61 -10.46
C ASP A 124 16.74 -20.81 -10.06
N LEU A 125 15.56 -21.24 -10.53
CA LEU A 125 14.27 -20.67 -10.14
C LEU A 125 13.95 -20.95 -8.67
N LYS A 126 14.22 -22.16 -8.17
CA LYS A 126 14.02 -22.49 -6.74
C LYS A 126 14.95 -21.67 -5.84
N THR A 127 16.20 -21.45 -6.22
CA THR A 127 17.13 -20.62 -5.44
C THR A 127 16.74 -19.14 -5.48
N LEU A 128 16.27 -18.64 -6.62
CA LEU A 128 15.71 -17.29 -6.73
C LEU A 128 14.47 -17.15 -5.84
N LEU A 129 13.50 -18.07 -5.94
CA LEU A 129 12.28 -18.05 -5.13
C LEU A 129 12.55 -18.08 -3.64
N THR A 130 13.42 -18.98 -3.17
CA THR A 130 13.77 -19.06 -1.75
C THR A 130 14.44 -17.77 -1.24
N LYS A 131 15.32 -17.16 -2.04
CA LYS A 131 15.93 -15.87 -1.73
C LYS A 131 14.88 -14.76 -1.65
N LYS A 132 13.96 -14.68 -2.61
CA LYS A 132 12.90 -13.66 -2.64
C LYS A 132 11.88 -13.86 -1.53
N LYS A 133 11.44 -15.08 -1.25
CA LYS A 133 10.58 -15.40 -0.10
C LYS A 133 11.21 -14.98 1.23
N LYS A 134 12.51 -15.18 1.40
CA LYS A 134 13.25 -14.70 2.59
C LYS A 134 13.33 -13.18 2.67
N GLN A 135 13.35 -12.47 1.53
CA GLN A 135 13.25 -11.01 1.53
C GLN A 135 11.83 -10.56 1.90
N ILE A 136 10.80 -11.16 1.29
CA ILE A 136 9.39 -10.89 1.58
C ILE A 136 9.08 -11.13 3.06
N SER A 137 9.55 -12.23 3.64
CA SER A 137 9.33 -12.55 5.06
C SER A 137 9.97 -11.54 6.02
N LYS A 138 11.00 -10.81 5.58
CA LYS A 138 11.60 -9.69 6.33
C LYS A 138 10.84 -8.38 6.15
N LEU A 139 10.24 -8.17 4.98
CA LEU A 139 9.53 -6.93 4.63
C LEU A 139 8.07 -6.94 5.09
N SER A 140 7.41 -8.10 5.14
CA SER A 140 6.04 -8.25 5.65
C SER A 140 5.84 -7.69 7.06
N PRO A 141 6.66 -8.02 8.08
CA PRO A 141 6.47 -7.47 9.41
C PRO A 141 6.72 -5.95 9.47
N LEU A 142 7.60 -5.42 8.60
CA LEU A 142 7.80 -3.98 8.48
C LEU A 142 6.55 -3.31 7.88
N LEU A 143 5.94 -3.94 6.88
CA LEU A 143 4.67 -3.48 6.32
C LEU A 143 3.58 -3.45 7.39
N ASP A 144 3.43 -4.53 8.15
CA ASP A 144 2.41 -4.65 9.20
C ASP A 144 2.62 -3.65 10.34
N SER A 145 3.87 -3.30 10.65
CA SER A 145 4.18 -2.28 11.66
C SER A 145 3.78 -0.86 11.24
N ILE A 146 3.83 -0.56 9.93
CA ILE A 146 3.54 0.78 9.38
C ILE A 146 2.07 0.91 9.00
N VAL A 147 1.45 -0.18 8.50
CA VAL A 147 0.07 -0.22 8.05
C VAL A 147 -0.85 -0.53 9.23
N ARG A 148 -1.51 0.49 9.76
CA ARG A 148 -2.41 0.34 10.93
C ARG A 148 -3.75 -0.33 10.59
N LYS A 149 -4.18 -0.26 9.33
CA LYS A 149 -5.38 -0.92 8.82
C LYS A 149 -5.16 -1.29 7.36
N VAL A 150 -5.15 -2.59 7.09
CA VAL A 150 -4.98 -3.13 5.73
C VAL A 150 -6.16 -2.64 4.86
N PRO A 151 -5.91 -2.13 3.65
CA PRO A 151 -6.96 -1.87 2.67
C PRO A 151 -7.67 -3.17 2.26
N ASP A 152 -8.80 -3.04 1.58
CA ASP A 152 -9.68 -4.16 1.21
C ASP A 152 -8.94 -5.30 0.49
N ASN A 153 -8.74 -6.43 1.18
CA ASN A 153 -7.84 -7.51 0.75
C ASN A 153 -8.38 -8.27 -0.49
N GLU A 154 -9.69 -8.45 -0.60
CA GLU A 154 -10.30 -9.18 -1.72
C GLU A 154 -10.08 -8.41 -3.03
N HIS A 155 -10.39 -7.12 -3.04
CA HIS A 155 -10.16 -6.27 -4.22
C HIS A 155 -8.68 -6.18 -4.60
N LEU A 156 -7.77 -6.20 -3.61
CA LEU A 156 -6.33 -6.19 -3.88
C LEU A 156 -5.87 -7.48 -4.57
N ASN A 157 -6.40 -8.63 -4.15
CA ASN A 157 -6.09 -9.92 -4.76
C ASN A 157 -6.59 -9.98 -6.21
N ASP A 158 -7.80 -9.51 -6.48
CA ASP A 158 -8.38 -9.48 -7.83
C ASP A 158 -7.59 -8.57 -8.76
N GLU A 159 -7.19 -7.38 -8.29
CA GLU A 159 -6.38 -6.44 -9.07
C GLU A 159 -4.99 -6.98 -9.38
N ALA A 160 -4.35 -7.65 -8.41
CA ALA A 160 -3.07 -8.30 -8.61
C ALA A 160 -3.16 -9.46 -9.63
N LEU A 161 -4.24 -10.25 -9.55
CA LEU A 161 -4.49 -11.35 -10.47
C LEU A 161 -4.77 -10.83 -11.88
N ASN A 162 -5.60 -9.80 -12.02
CA ASN A 162 -5.85 -9.14 -13.31
C ASN A 162 -4.59 -8.56 -13.94
N TYR A 163 -3.71 -7.94 -13.13
CA TYR A 163 -2.42 -7.44 -13.60
C TYR A 163 -1.57 -8.56 -14.21
N LEU A 164 -1.40 -9.66 -13.48
CA LEU A 164 -0.59 -10.78 -13.95
C LEU A 164 -1.21 -11.46 -15.18
N ASN A 165 -2.53 -11.69 -15.20
CA ASN A 165 -3.22 -12.27 -16.35
C ASN A 165 -3.08 -11.39 -17.60
N SER A 166 -3.23 -10.07 -17.46
CA SER A 166 -3.09 -9.14 -18.58
C SER A 166 -1.67 -9.10 -19.16
N LYS A 167 -0.64 -9.32 -18.34
CA LYS A 167 0.76 -9.23 -18.75
C LYS A 167 1.26 -10.53 -19.38
N TYR A 168 0.77 -11.67 -18.90
CA TYR A 168 1.25 -12.99 -19.30
C TYR A 168 0.28 -13.79 -20.16
N ASN A 169 -0.90 -13.23 -20.49
CA ASN A 169 -1.96 -13.87 -21.27
C ASN A 169 -2.20 -15.33 -20.82
N VAL A 170 -2.51 -15.50 -19.54
CA VAL A 170 -3.02 -16.76 -18.98
C VAL A 170 -4.53 -16.79 -19.13
#